data_AF-A0A031IDT0-F1
#
_entry.id   AF-A0A031IDT0-F1
#
_cell.length_a   1.000
_cell.length_b   1.000
_cell.length_c   1.000
_cell.angle_alpha   90.00
_cell.angle_beta   90.00
_cell.angle_gamma   90.00
#
_symmetry.space_group_name_H-M   'P 1'
#
loop_
_entity.id
_entity.type
_entity.pdbx_description
1 polymer ?
#
loop_
_entity_poly.entity_id
_entity_poly.type
_entity_poly.pdbx_seq_one_letter_code
_entity_poly.pdbx_strand_id
1 'polypeptide(L)'
;MNLTTLIQSELQAIQTERLTEWFTHKSHERREYQRMLEDFKAIVIMQQAGFYEQADARFEQWKTLPMPAEVYRYRLAIAGKAGGKRLVQKRLASFPMTVQNHPQLKNWKRLGKLNPWWLGGAVAVVCLGLIWTQLDDESATAVATKQTEVEQQLAALQTEVEQLKEKNEQLASEQERAKAIKPEKKETKTETQKPKVSAKESLEQGVAAVQAKDYKRADSVLTGSVLTNKETAGMARFYKLIAAGKLKNTTQADYIAYREDFPKSGYISDVLWMQAVYEQKYKKGDYRATLQELAKQPENEWSYAAKAILSGKSTLGN
;
A
#
# COMPACT_ATOMS: atom_id res chain seq x y z
N MET A 1 2.56 -22.33 12.90
CA MET A 1 2.81 -21.35 11.82
C MET A 1 2.15 -20.04 12.21
N ASN A 2 2.92 -18.95 12.28
CA ASN A 2 2.42 -17.64 12.70
C ASN A 2 1.74 -16.93 11.50
N LEU A 3 0.76 -16.08 11.76
CA LEU A 3 0.04 -15.32 10.73
C LEU A 3 1.01 -14.41 9.96
N THR A 4 1.89 -13.70 10.67
CA THR A 4 2.86 -12.78 10.06
C THR A 4 3.85 -13.51 9.15
N THR A 5 4.33 -14.69 9.57
CA THR A 5 5.22 -15.52 8.77
C THR A 5 4.54 -16.07 7.53
N LEU A 6 3.25 -16.49 7.64
CA LEU A 6 2.49 -16.93 6.47
C LEU A 6 2.29 -15.79 5.48
N ILE A 7 1.82 -14.63 5.95
CA ILE A 7 1.61 -13.45 5.10
C ILE A 7 2.90 -13.08 4.35
N GLN A 8 4.03 -13.03 5.06
CA GLN A 8 5.30 -12.66 4.45
C GLN A 8 5.74 -13.68 3.39
N SER A 9 5.63 -14.97 3.70
CA SER A 9 5.94 -16.04 2.74
C SER A 9 5.05 -16.00 1.50
N GLU A 10 3.77 -15.65 1.67
CA GLU A 10 2.80 -15.58 0.59
C GLU A 10 3.07 -14.37 -0.32
N LEU A 11 3.33 -13.19 0.25
CA LEU A 11 3.66 -12.00 -0.54
C LEU A 11 4.99 -12.14 -1.29
N GLN A 12 5.92 -12.95 -0.80
CA GLN A 12 7.18 -13.24 -1.49
C GLN A 12 7.04 -14.33 -2.56
N ALA A 13 6.20 -15.33 -2.32
CA ALA A 13 6.01 -16.44 -3.25
C ALA A 13 5.06 -16.11 -4.41
N ILE A 14 4.14 -15.17 -4.22
CA ILE A 14 3.14 -14.82 -5.24
C ILE A 14 3.79 -13.94 -6.32
N GLN A 15 3.83 -14.47 -7.54
CA GLN A 15 4.32 -13.76 -8.72
C GLN A 15 3.23 -12.87 -9.29
N THR A 16 3.20 -11.60 -8.87
CA THR A 16 2.18 -10.62 -9.31
C THR A 16 2.24 -10.35 -10.81
N GLU A 17 3.40 -10.49 -11.44
CA GLU A 17 3.58 -10.37 -12.89
C GLU A 17 2.81 -11.45 -13.64
N ARG A 18 3.00 -12.73 -13.25
CA ARG A 18 2.27 -13.87 -13.81
C ARG A 18 0.75 -13.76 -13.64
N LEU A 19 0.30 -13.27 -12.49
CA LEU A 19 -1.13 -12.99 -12.26
C LEU A 19 -1.64 -11.85 -13.15
N THR A 20 -0.82 -10.81 -13.37
CA THR A 20 -1.16 -9.70 -14.28
C THR A 20 -1.26 -10.19 -15.72
N GLU A 21 -0.35 -11.05 -16.17
CA GLU A 21 -0.41 -11.69 -17.49
C GLU A 21 -1.66 -12.55 -17.64
N TRP A 22 -1.99 -13.35 -16.60
CA TRP A 22 -3.22 -14.15 -16.60
C TRP A 22 -4.48 -13.28 -16.72
N PHE A 23 -4.58 -12.20 -15.93
CA PHE A 23 -5.68 -11.24 -16.04
C PHE A 23 -5.69 -10.56 -17.41
N THR A 24 -4.51 -10.27 -17.98
CA THR A 24 -4.38 -9.70 -19.32
C THR A 24 -4.96 -10.64 -20.36
N HIS A 25 -4.56 -11.91 -20.38
CA HIS A 25 -5.14 -12.91 -21.27
C HIS A 25 -6.66 -13.04 -21.10
N LYS A 26 -7.13 -13.18 -19.85
CA LYS A 26 -8.56 -13.33 -19.56
C LYS A 26 -9.39 -12.09 -19.88
N SER A 27 -8.79 -10.91 -19.84
CA SER A 27 -9.45 -9.66 -20.24
C SER A 27 -9.77 -9.59 -21.73
N HIS A 28 -9.04 -10.34 -22.57
CA HIS A 28 -9.36 -10.48 -24.00
C HIS A 28 -10.52 -11.46 -24.23
N GLU A 29 -10.71 -12.45 -23.35
CA GLU A 29 -11.82 -13.41 -23.43
C GLU A 29 -13.15 -12.84 -22.89
N ARG A 30 -13.11 -12.12 -21.76
CA ARG A 30 -14.30 -11.50 -21.17
C ARG A 30 -14.02 -10.10 -20.65
N ARG A 31 -14.91 -9.17 -21.01
CA ARG A 31 -14.86 -7.76 -20.62
C ARG A 31 -14.83 -7.55 -19.10
N GLU A 32 -15.43 -8.45 -18.33
CA GLU A 32 -15.46 -8.31 -16.86
C GLU A 32 -14.07 -8.45 -16.23
N TYR A 33 -13.13 -9.16 -16.87
CA TYR A 33 -11.74 -9.25 -16.40
C TYR A 33 -10.91 -8.01 -16.77
N GLN A 34 -11.33 -7.14 -17.69
CA GLN A 34 -10.62 -5.89 -17.98
C GLN A 34 -10.58 -4.98 -16.75
N ARG A 35 -11.73 -4.80 -16.10
CA ARG A 35 -11.79 -4.02 -14.86
C ARG A 35 -11.00 -4.67 -13.73
N MET A 36 -11.03 -6.01 -13.61
CA MET A 36 -10.23 -6.71 -12.60
C MET A 36 -8.74 -6.61 -12.87
N LEU A 37 -8.30 -6.59 -14.13
CA LEU A 37 -6.91 -6.36 -14.50
C LEU A 37 -6.42 -4.98 -14.06
N GLU A 38 -7.21 -3.93 -14.35
CA GLU A 38 -6.90 -2.56 -13.95
C GLU A 38 -6.85 -2.45 -12.42
N ASP A 39 -7.87 -2.97 -11.72
CA ASP A 39 -7.91 -3.00 -10.26
C ASP A 39 -6.72 -3.80 -9.69
N PHE A 40 -6.36 -4.93 -10.32
CA PHE A 40 -5.24 -5.75 -9.87
C PHE A 40 -3.91 -5.03 -10.01
N LYS A 41 -3.67 -4.34 -11.13
CA LYS A 41 -2.48 -3.49 -11.30
C LYS A 41 -2.43 -2.39 -10.23
N ALA A 42 -3.55 -1.72 -9.97
CA ALA A 42 -3.64 -0.71 -8.92
C ALA A 42 -3.37 -1.32 -7.53
N ILE A 43 -3.90 -2.50 -7.23
CA ILE A 43 -3.64 -3.23 -5.99
C ILE A 43 -2.16 -3.57 -5.84
N VAL A 44 -1.49 -4.04 -6.90
CA VAL A 44 -0.05 -4.36 -6.87
C VAL A 44 0.77 -3.09 -6.59
N ILE A 45 0.45 -1.98 -7.24
CA ILE A 45 1.07 -0.67 -6.96
C ILE A 45 0.82 -0.26 -5.50
N MET A 46 -0.40 -0.42 -5.00
CA MET A 46 -0.77 -0.10 -3.61
C MET A 46 -0.05 -1.01 -2.60
N GLN A 47 0.11 -2.30 -2.89
CA GLN A 47 0.90 -3.23 -2.08
C GLN A 47 2.36 -2.77 -2.03
N GLN A 48 2.96 -2.49 -3.19
CA GLN A 48 4.34 -2.01 -3.30
C GLN A 48 4.52 -0.68 -2.54
N ALA A 49 3.48 0.16 -2.54
CA ALA A 49 3.43 1.41 -1.78
C ALA A 49 2.96 1.24 -0.31
N GLY A 50 2.76 0.02 0.19
CA GLY A 50 2.38 -0.24 1.58
C GLY A 50 0.93 0.13 1.96
N PHE A 51 0.09 0.49 1.00
CA PHE A 51 -1.32 0.84 1.18
C PHE A 51 -2.22 -0.41 1.24
N TYR A 52 -1.97 -1.29 2.20
CA TYR A 52 -2.67 -2.58 2.32
C TYR A 52 -4.16 -2.44 2.62
N GLU A 53 -4.58 -1.42 3.37
CA GLU A 53 -6.01 -1.18 3.66
C GLU A 53 -6.78 -0.75 2.40
N GLN A 54 -6.18 0.12 1.58
CA GLN A 54 -6.73 0.56 0.31
C GLN A 54 -6.72 -0.58 -0.72
N ALA A 55 -5.64 -1.37 -0.75
CA ALA A 55 -5.54 -2.56 -1.56
C ALA A 55 -6.62 -3.61 -1.20
N ASP A 56 -6.85 -3.86 0.10
CA ASP A 56 -7.93 -4.77 0.56
C ASP A 56 -9.32 -4.23 0.21
N ALA A 57 -9.55 -2.93 0.34
CA ALA A 57 -10.83 -2.31 -0.01
C ALA A 57 -11.15 -2.46 -1.51
N ARG A 58 -10.15 -2.37 -2.40
CA ARG A 58 -10.34 -2.58 -3.85
C ARG A 58 -10.80 -3.99 -4.17
N PHE A 59 -10.28 -4.97 -3.43
CA PHE A 59 -10.74 -6.33 -3.58
C PHE A 59 -12.24 -6.45 -3.26
N GLU A 60 -12.82 -5.72 -2.31
CA GLU A 60 -14.26 -5.86 -2.00
C GLU A 60 -15.19 -5.63 -3.20
N GLN A 61 -14.75 -4.85 -4.18
CA GLN A 61 -15.54 -4.48 -5.36
C GLN A 61 -15.53 -5.55 -6.45
N TRP A 62 -14.70 -6.58 -6.31
CA TRP A 62 -14.58 -7.63 -7.33
C TRP A 62 -15.78 -8.56 -7.30
N LYS A 63 -16.39 -8.75 -8.47
CA LYS A 63 -17.40 -9.78 -8.68
C LYS A 63 -16.81 -11.17 -8.41
N THR A 64 -17.64 -12.11 -7.96
CA THR A 64 -17.29 -13.53 -7.84
C THR A 64 -17.15 -14.16 -9.23
N LEU A 65 -16.05 -13.84 -9.91
CA LEU A 65 -15.60 -14.54 -11.10
C LEU A 65 -14.60 -15.64 -10.71
N PRO A 66 -14.51 -16.71 -11.50
CA PRO A 66 -13.52 -17.74 -11.26
C PRO A 66 -12.11 -17.16 -11.50
N MET A 67 -11.25 -17.31 -10.51
CA MET A 67 -9.87 -16.80 -10.52
C MET A 67 -8.93 -17.88 -9.98
N PRO A 68 -7.63 -17.83 -10.32
CA PRO A 68 -6.64 -18.75 -9.76
C PRO A 68 -6.63 -18.69 -8.23
N ALA A 69 -6.38 -19.83 -7.59
CA ALA A 69 -6.29 -19.91 -6.13
C ALA A 69 -5.21 -18.96 -5.55
N GLU A 70 -4.18 -18.67 -6.34
CA GLU A 70 -3.11 -17.70 -6.05
C GLU A 70 -3.66 -16.28 -5.80
N VAL A 71 -4.66 -15.84 -6.57
CA VAL A 71 -5.31 -14.53 -6.39
C VAL A 71 -6.01 -14.46 -5.02
N TYR A 72 -6.64 -15.55 -4.60
CA TYR A 72 -7.29 -15.63 -3.30
C TYR A 72 -6.30 -15.66 -2.14
N ARG A 73 -5.17 -16.37 -2.29
CA ARG A 73 -4.05 -16.33 -1.33
C ARG A 73 -3.48 -14.92 -1.20
N TYR A 74 -3.29 -14.26 -2.34
CA TYR A 74 -2.81 -12.89 -2.40
C TYR A 74 -3.75 -11.93 -1.66
N ARG A 75 -5.05 -12.01 -1.94
CA ARG A 75 -6.10 -11.28 -1.20
C ARG A 75 -6.00 -11.46 0.31
N LEU A 76 -5.86 -12.70 0.79
CA LEU A 76 -5.75 -12.97 2.23
C LEU A 76 -4.44 -12.42 2.81
N ALA A 77 -3.35 -12.44 2.06
CA ALA A 77 -2.10 -11.85 2.48
C ALA A 77 -2.21 -10.32 2.63
N ILE A 78 -2.84 -9.64 1.67
CA ILE A 78 -3.13 -8.20 1.72
C ILE A 78 -4.06 -7.89 2.91
N ALA A 79 -5.15 -8.63 3.08
CA ALA A 79 -6.06 -8.49 4.22
C ALA A 79 -5.34 -8.69 5.57
N GLY A 80 -4.39 -9.63 5.62
CA GLY A 80 -3.55 -9.89 6.77
C GLY A 80 -2.65 -8.73 7.14
N LYS A 81 -2.03 -8.06 6.14
CA LYS A 81 -1.26 -6.82 6.38
C LYS A 81 -2.15 -5.64 6.74
N ALA A 82 -3.37 -5.57 6.20
CA ALA A 82 -4.30 -4.47 6.43
C ALA A 82 -4.96 -4.49 7.82
N GLY A 83 -5.46 -5.65 8.25
CA GLY A 83 -6.30 -5.76 9.45
C GLY A 83 -6.07 -7.03 10.27
N GLY A 84 -4.97 -7.75 10.02
CA GLY A 84 -4.58 -8.93 10.78
C GLY A 84 -5.58 -10.07 10.70
N LYS A 85 -5.57 -10.94 11.73
CA LYS A 85 -6.31 -12.21 11.73
C LYS A 85 -7.80 -12.05 11.50
N ARG A 86 -8.41 -11.03 12.12
CA ARG A 86 -9.86 -10.80 12.07
C ARG A 86 -10.31 -10.48 10.64
N LEU A 87 -9.55 -9.65 9.94
CA LEU A 87 -9.88 -9.29 8.56
C LEU A 87 -9.67 -10.47 7.60
N VAL A 88 -8.58 -11.23 7.78
CA VAL A 88 -8.34 -12.49 7.03
C VAL A 88 -9.51 -13.46 7.18
N GLN A 89 -10.02 -13.65 8.40
CA GLN A 89 -11.17 -14.53 8.63
C GLN A 89 -12.44 -14.02 7.95
N LYS A 90 -12.73 -12.72 8.04
CA LYS A 90 -13.86 -12.10 7.35
C LYS A 90 -13.78 -12.30 5.84
N ARG A 91 -12.59 -12.11 5.24
CA ARG A 91 -12.37 -12.29 3.81
C ARG A 91 -12.47 -13.75 3.39
N LEU A 92 -11.86 -14.67 4.15
CA LEU A 92 -11.93 -16.10 3.86
C LEU A 92 -13.38 -16.61 3.86
N ALA A 93 -14.20 -16.16 4.80
CA ALA A 93 -15.63 -16.51 4.86
C ALA A 93 -16.44 -15.96 3.67
N SER A 94 -16.00 -14.86 3.06
CA SER A 94 -16.66 -14.26 1.89
C SER A 94 -16.31 -14.95 0.56
N PHE A 95 -15.32 -15.86 0.55
CA PHE A 95 -14.95 -16.55 -0.68
C PHE A 95 -15.96 -17.63 -1.06
N PRO A 96 -16.08 -17.98 -2.35
CA PRO A 96 -16.90 -19.11 -2.78
C PRO A 96 -16.50 -20.41 -2.05
N MET A 97 -17.47 -21.27 -1.73
CA MET A 97 -17.21 -22.52 -0.98
C MET A 97 -16.18 -23.44 -1.66
N THR A 98 -16.17 -23.45 -3.00
CA THR A 98 -15.19 -24.19 -3.80
C THR A 98 -13.76 -23.71 -3.55
N VAL A 99 -13.57 -22.39 -3.49
CA VAL A 99 -12.30 -21.75 -3.20
C VAL A 99 -11.91 -21.99 -1.75
N GLN A 100 -12.84 -21.81 -0.80
CA GLN A 100 -12.57 -22.07 0.61
C GLN A 100 -12.00 -23.48 0.79
N ASN A 101 -12.57 -24.50 0.15
CA ASN A 101 -12.16 -25.90 0.23
C ASN A 101 -10.91 -26.27 -0.58
N HIS A 102 -10.29 -25.32 -1.27
CA HIS A 102 -9.12 -25.56 -2.09
C HIS A 102 -7.88 -25.95 -1.24
N PRO A 103 -7.08 -26.95 -1.66
CA PRO A 103 -5.88 -27.39 -0.93
C PRO A 103 -4.90 -26.26 -0.62
N GLN A 104 -4.73 -25.32 -1.55
CA GLN A 104 -3.82 -24.19 -1.37
C GLN A 104 -4.24 -23.21 -0.25
N LEU A 105 -5.50 -23.23 0.20
CA LEU A 105 -5.98 -22.41 1.32
C LEU A 105 -5.97 -23.13 2.68
N LYS A 106 -5.47 -24.38 2.73
CA LYS A 106 -5.41 -25.19 3.96
C LYS A 106 -4.68 -24.50 5.11
N ASN A 107 -3.56 -23.81 4.82
CA ASN A 107 -2.78 -23.09 5.82
C ASN A 107 -3.54 -21.87 6.37
N TRP A 108 -4.24 -21.14 5.51
CA TRP A 108 -5.09 -20.02 5.87
C TRP A 108 -6.28 -20.44 6.75
N LYS A 109 -6.91 -21.57 6.43
CA LYS A 109 -7.98 -22.17 7.24
C LYS A 109 -7.51 -22.61 8.63
N ARG A 110 -6.32 -23.23 8.72
CA ARG A 110 -5.75 -23.67 10.01
C ARG A 110 -5.50 -22.51 10.96
N LEU A 111 -5.15 -21.33 10.45
CA LEU A 111 -4.99 -20.12 11.27
C LEU A 111 -6.32 -19.63 11.84
N GLY A 112 -7.41 -19.82 11.10
CA GLY A 112 -8.74 -19.45 11.51
C GLY A 112 -9.58 -20.63 11.96
N LYS A 113 -9.19 -21.40 13.00
CA LYS A 113 -10.09 -22.37 13.65
C LYS A 113 -11.46 -21.70 13.86
N LEU A 114 -12.39 -22.02 12.98
CA LEU A 114 -13.74 -21.50 12.89
C LEU A 114 -14.50 -22.14 14.03
N ASN A 115 -15.05 -21.34 14.94
CA ASN A 115 -16.07 -21.84 15.84
C ASN A 115 -17.30 -22.16 14.97
N PRO A 116 -17.80 -23.41 14.94
CA PRO A 116 -18.88 -23.83 14.02
C PRO A 116 -20.18 -23.03 14.17
N TRP A 117 -20.34 -22.32 15.28
CA TRP A 117 -21.55 -21.57 15.64
C TRP A 117 -21.83 -20.31 14.81
N TRP A 118 -20.89 -19.83 13.98
CA TRP A 118 -21.09 -18.63 13.15
C TRP A 118 -21.58 -18.90 11.72
N LEU A 119 -21.81 -20.17 11.34
CA LEU A 119 -22.33 -20.58 10.03
C LEU A 119 -23.76 -21.16 10.14
N GLY A 120 -24.51 -20.77 11.17
CA GLY A 120 -25.92 -21.13 11.32
C GLY A 120 -26.81 -20.17 10.53
N GLY A 121 -27.07 -20.48 9.27
CA GLY A 121 -28.12 -19.80 8.50
C GLY A 121 -28.02 -19.98 6.99
N ALA A 122 -28.57 -21.11 6.48
CA ALA A 122 -29.22 -21.34 5.17
C ALA A 122 -28.56 -20.73 3.90
N VAL A 123 -28.26 -21.45 2.81
CA VAL A 123 -29.04 -22.47 2.10
C VAL A 123 -28.05 -23.36 1.31
N ALA A 124 -28.21 -24.67 1.40
CA ALA A 124 -27.55 -25.63 0.52
C ALA A 124 -28.11 -25.48 -0.90
N VAL A 125 -27.34 -24.91 -1.82
CA VAL A 125 -27.60 -25.01 -3.26
C VAL A 125 -26.47 -25.83 -3.87
N VAL A 126 -26.84 -27.04 -4.29
CA VAL A 126 -26.07 -27.94 -5.13
C VAL A 126 -25.74 -27.22 -6.44
N CYS A 127 -24.46 -27.07 -6.77
CA CYS A 127 -24.04 -26.73 -8.12
C CYS A 127 -22.91 -27.65 -8.57
N LEU A 128 -23.26 -28.37 -9.64
CA LEU A 128 -22.49 -29.21 -10.54
C LEU A 128 -21.13 -28.63 -10.94
N GLY A 129 -20.21 -29.55 -11.20
CA GLY A 129 -18.82 -29.32 -11.53
C GLY A 129 -18.61 -28.44 -12.77
N LEU A 130 -17.66 -27.52 -12.63
CA LEU A 130 -16.90 -26.99 -13.73
C LEU A 130 -15.43 -27.29 -13.45
N ILE A 131 -14.87 -28.15 -14.29
CA ILE A 131 -13.48 -28.51 -14.36
C ILE A 131 -12.68 -27.22 -14.62
N TRP A 132 -11.74 -26.91 -13.73
CA TRP A 132 -10.69 -25.93 -14.01
C TRP A 132 -9.37 -26.67 -14.09
N THR A 133 -8.66 -26.43 -15.18
CA THR A 133 -7.37 -27.01 -15.55
C THR A 133 -6.36 -26.79 -14.42
N GLN A 134 -5.84 -27.90 -13.89
CA GLN A 134 -4.61 -27.90 -13.10
C GLN A 134 -3.50 -27.26 -13.93
N LEU A 135 -2.87 -26.24 -13.37
CA LEU A 135 -1.46 -26.00 -13.60
C LEU A 135 -0.73 -26.99 -12.69
N ASP A 136 -0.33 -28.14 -13.22
CA ASP A 136 0.79 -28.96 -12.74
C ASP A 136 1.47 -29.50 -14.02
N ASP A 137 2.62 -28.96 -14.42
CA ASP A 137 3.99 -29.26 -13.98
C ASP A 137 4.59 -30.40 -14.82
N GLU A 138 5.62 -30.07 -15.62
CA GLU A 138 6.51 -31.07 -16.21
C GLU A 138 7.92 -30.80 -15.69
N SER A 139 8.34 -31.71 -14.83
CA SER A 139 9.61 -31.75 -14.12
C SER A 139 10.80 -31.95 -15.04
N ALA A 140 11.88 -31.23 -14.79
CA ALA A 140 13.24 -31.72 -15.07
C ALA A 140 14.11 -31.57 -13.82
N THR A 141 14.81 -32.65 -13.53
CA THR A 141 15.49 -33.04 -12.29
C THR A 141 16.74 -32.25 -11.91
N ALA A 142 16.88 -32.03 -10.60
CA ALA A 142 18.07 -32.03 -9.71
C ALA A 142 19.47 -31.70 -10.26
N VAL A 143 20.14 -30.69 -9.66
CA VAL A 143 21.51 -30.81 -9.08
C VAL A 143 21.65 -29.82 -7.90
N ALA A 144 22.20 -30.33 -6.79
CA ALA A 144 22.60 -29.59 -5.62
C ALA A 144 23.79 -28.65 -5.87
N THR A 145 23.69 -27.37 -5.50
CA THR A 145 24.77 -26.55 -4.92
C THR A 145 24.21 -25.19 -4.48
N LYS A 146 24.85 -24.57 -3.48
CA LYS A 146 24.53 -23.28 -2.82
C LYS A 146 23.70 -23.35 -1.53
N GLN A 147 24.17 -24.18 -0.59
CA GLN A 147 23.87 -24.02 0.84
C GLN A 147 24.82 -23.02 1.54
N THR A 148 25.75 -22.40 0.82
CA THR A 148 26.80 -21.53 1.40
C THR A 148 26.49 -20.02 1.38
N GLU A 149 25.41 -19.58 0.73
CA GLU A 149 25.11 -18.14 0.55
C GLU A 149 24.18 -17.57 1.65
N VAL A 150 23.41 -18.44 2.32
CA VAL A 150 22.44 -18.04 3.36
C VAL A 150 23.09 -17.88 4.73
N GLU A 151 24.17 -18.60 5.03
CA GLU A 151 24.92 -18.42 6.28
C GLU A 151 25.81 -17.16 6.27
N GLN A 152 26.29 -16.72 5.12
CA GLN A 152 27.04 -15.46 5.00
C GLN A 152 26.13 -14.22 5.18
N GLN A 153 24.85 -14.31 4.80
CA GLN A 153 23.89 -13.21 5.01
C GLN A 153 23.46 -13.05 6.47
N LEU A 154 23.45 -14.13 7.25
CA LEU A 154 23.17 -14.06 8.69
C LEU A 154 24.33 -13.48 9.50
N ALA A 155 25.58 -13.75 9.10
CA ALA A 155 26.77 -13.15 9.73
C ALA A 155 26.87 -11.64 9.45
N ALA A 156 26.54 -11.19 8.24
CA ALA A 156 26.52 -9.76 7.88
C ALA A 156 25.45 -8.96 8.66
N LEU A 157 24.27 -9.56 8.90
CA LEU A 157 23.19 -8.94 9.67
C LEU A 157 23.49 -8.87 11.18
N GLN A 158 24.32 -9.78 11.73
CA GLN A 158 24.77 -9.68 13.13
C GLN A 158 25.81 -8.56 13.32
N THR A 159 26.72 -8.37 12.36
CA THR A 159 27.69 -7.26 12.41
C THR A 159 27.05 -5.88 12.26
N GLU A 160 25.95 -5.75 11.51
CA GLU A 160 25.21 -4.48 11.40
C GLU A 160 24.44 -4.13 12.68
N VAL A 161 23.91 -5.11 13.40
CA VAL A 161 23.17 -4.87 14.65
C VAL A 161 24.11 -4.44 15.79
N GLU A 162 25.35 -4.95 15.83
CA GLU A 162 26.36 -4.48 16.79
C GLU A 162 26.88 -3.07 16.44
N GLN A 163 27.15 -2.79 15.17
CA GLN A 163 27.53 -1.44 14.73
C GLN A 163 26.43 -0.39 14.94
N LEU A 164 25.15 -0.77 14.83
CA LEU A 164 24.02 0.11 15.11
C LEU A 164 23.79 0.32 16.62
N LYS A 165 24.22 -0.60 17.48
CA LYS A 165 24.23 -0.40 18.94
C LYS A 165 25.37 0.53 19.37
N GLU A 166 26.58 0.33 18.87
CA GLU A 166 27.71 1.24 19.13
C GLU A 166 27.43 2.67 18.64
N LYS A 167 26.83 2.83 17.44
CA LYS A 167 26.44 4.15 16.94
C LYS A 167 25.34 4.80 17.78
N ASN A 168 24.41 4.04 18.34
CA ASN A 168 23.38 4.58 19.23
C ASN A 168 23.94 5.00 20.60
N GLU A 169 24.93 4.28 21.14
CA GLU A 169 25.61 4.67 22.39
C GLU A 169 26.52 5.89 22.19
N GLN A 170 27.21 6.00 21.05
CA GLN A 170 27.98 7.20 20.70
C GLN A 170 27.07 8.44 20.54
N LEU A 171 25.94 8.30 19.83
CA LEU A 171 24.98 9.38 19.66
C LEU A 171 24.31 9.81 20.98
N ALA A 172 24.09 8.88 21.93
CA ALA A 172 23.61 9.21 23.26
C ALA A 172 24.65 10.00 24.07
N SER A 173 25.94 9.62 23.97
CA SER A 173 27.04 10.34 24.66
C SER A 173 27.32 11.73 24.08
N GLU A 174 27.12 11.92 22.78
CA GLU A 174 27.23 13.23 22.11
C GLU A 174 26.04 14.14 22.44
N GLN A 175 24.85 13.57 22.64
CA GLN A 175 23.65 14.32 23.01
C GLN A 175 23.69 14.82 24.46
N GLU A 176 24.42 14.15 25.36
CA GLU A 176 24.72 14.66 26.70
C GLU A 176 25.77 15.78 26.68
N ARG A 177 26.80 15.68 25.84
CA ARG A 177 27.80 16.77 25.66
C ARG A 177 27.20 18.03 25.03
N ALA A 178 26.20 17.89 24.17
CA ALA A 178 25.51 19.01 23.53
C ALA A 178 24.55 19.80 24.45
N LYS A 179 24.21 19.28 25.65
CA LYS A 179 23.35 19.97 26.63
C LYS A 179 24.12 20.82 27.65
N ALA A 180 25.45 20.77 27.66
CA ALA A 180 26.28 21.44 28.66
C ALA A 180 26.72 22.88 28.30
N ILE A 181 26.37 23.42 27.12
CA ILE A 181 26.85 24.74 26.70
C ILE A 181 25.64 25.66 26.40
N LYS A 182 25.32 26.52 27.37
CA LYS A 182 24.40 27.67 27.21
C LYS A 182 25.13 28.87 26.56
N PRO A 183 24.39 29.83 25.98
CA PRO A 183 24.83 30.55 24.78
C PRO A 183 25.40 31.94 25.09
N GLU A 184 26.30 32.41 24.24
CA GLU A 184 26.61 33.85 24.11
C GLU A 184 26.68 34.27 22.63
N LYS A 185 26.14 35.46 22.38
CA LYS A 185 25.90 36.11 21.09
C LYS A 185 27.16 36.23 20.23
N LYS A 186 27.01 36.01 18.91
CA LYS A 186 27.25 37.02 17.86
C LYS A 186 26.95 36.47 16.47
N GLU A 187 26.46 37.37 15.62
CA GLU A 187 26.29 37.22 14.18
C GLU A 187 27.56 36.67 13.51
N THR A 188 27.42 35.78 12.53
CA THR A 188 27.97 35.88 11.16
C THR A 188 27.66 34.57 10.41
N LYS A 189 27.29 34.70 9.13
CA LYS A 189 27.10 33.63 8.14
C LYS A 189 28.15 32.53 8.26
N THR A 190 27.73 31.28 8.44
CA THR A 190 28.39 30.14 7.79
C THR A 190 27.37 29.04 7.55
N GLU A 191 27.13 28.83 6.27
CA GLU A 191 26.39 27.74 5.67
C GLU A 191 26.97 26.40 6.17
N THR A 192 26.34 25.79 7.18
CA THR A 192 26.74 24.45 7.61
C THR A 192 26.09 23.46 6.66
N GLN A 193 26.85 23.07 5.64
CA GLN A 193 26.51 21.95 4.75
C GLN A 193 26.33 20.68 5.60
N LYS A 194 25.08 20.38 5.97
CA LYS A 194 24.67 18.99 6.20
C LYS A 194 24.98 18.21 4.92
N PRO A 195 25.35 16.91 5.00
CA PRO A 195 25.63 16.10 3.84
C PRO A 195 24.49 16.29 2.84
N LYS A 196 24.83 16.72 1.63
CA LYS A 196 23.90 17.17 0.61
C LYS A 196 23.20 15.95 0.04
N VAL A 197 22.27 15.37 0.80
CA VAL A 197 21.36 14.33 0.32
C VAL A 197 20.70 14.92 -0.92
N SER A 198 20.84 14.24 -2.05
CA SER A 198 20.31 14.73 -3.31
C SER A 198 18.80 14.85 -3.23
N ALA A 199 18.20 15.71 -4.07
CA ALA A 199 16.75 15.85 -4.13
C ALA A 199 16.07 14.49 -4.44
N LYS A 200 16.70 13.64 -5.25
CA LYS A 200 16.19 12.30 -5.58
C LYS A 200 16.22 11.36 -4.39
N GLU A 201 17.35 11.29 -3.67
CA GLU A 201 17.45 10.47 -2.45
C GLU A 201 16.49 10.95 -1.35
N SER A 202 16.32 12.27 -1.19
CA SER A 202 15.37 12.83 -0.23
C SER A 202 13.92 12.47 -0.59
N LEU A 203 13.59 12.45 -1.89
CA LEU A 203 12.30 12.01 -2.38
C LEU A 203 12.10 10.52 -2.12
N GLU A 204 13.06 9.66 -2.46
CA GLU A 204 12.99 8.21 -2.24
C GLU A 204 12.82 7.88 -0.75
N GLN A 205 13.60 8.51 0.13
CA GLN A 205 13.47 8.36 1.58
C GLN A 205 12.11 8.84 2.08
N GLY A 206 11.60 9.94 1.53
CA GLY A 206 10.27 10.45 1.86
C GLY A 206 9.15 9.52 1.45
N VAL A 207 9.23 8.98 0.23
CA VAL A 207 8.30 7.97 -0.28
C VAL A 207 8.35 6.73 0.60
N ALA A 208 9.54 6.17 0.84
CA ALA A 208 9.72 5.00 1.70
C ALA A 208 9.20 5.24 3.12
N ALA A 209 9.38 6.44 3.68
CA ALA A 209 8.84 6.78 5.00
C ALA A 209 7.30 6.84 5.00
N VAL A 210 6.67 7.38 3.95
CA VAL A 210 5.20 7.33 3.80
C VAL A 210 4.71 5.88 3.69
N GLN A 211 5.40 5.04 2.91
CA GLN A 211 5.08 3.61 2.75
C GLN A 211 5.24 2.83 4.08
N ALA A 212 6.25 3.18 4.88
CA ALA A 212 6.50 2.63 6.20
C ALA A 212 5.55 3.16 7.29
N LYS A 213 4.60 4.04 6.94
CA LYS A 213 3.72 4.78 7.87
C LYS A 213 4.48 5.67 8.87
N ASP A 214 5.74 6.00 8.60
CA ASP A 214 6.54 6.93 9.37
C ASP A 214 6.34 8.36 8.83
N TYR A 215 5.15 8.90 9.06
CA TYR A 215 4.75 10.20 8.53
C TYR A 215 5.57 11.36 9.10
N LYS A 216 6.09 11.22 10.33
CA LYS A 216 6.98 12.23 10.92
C LYS A 216 8.31 12.28 10.18
N ARG A 217 8.89 11.12 9.87
CA ARG A 217 10.11 11.05 9.07
C ARG A 217 9.86 11.57 7.67
N ALA A 218 8.77 11.17 7.02
CA ALA A 218 8.39 11.67 5.69
C ALA A 218 8.31 13.21 5.66
N ASP A 219 7.66 13.82 6.63
CA ASP A 219 7.55 15.28 6.72
C ASP A 219 8.91 15.96 6.94
N SER A 220 9.81 15.33 7.70
CA SER A 220 11.16 15.85 7.96
C SER A 220 12.10 15.79 6.75
N VAL A 221 12.05 14.69 5.97
CA VAL A 221 12.96 14.47 4.84
C VAL A 221 12.46 15.15 3.56
N LEU A 222 11.15 15.32 3.40
CA LEU A 222 10.55 16.07 2.30
C LEU A 222 10.60 17.58 2.59
N THR A 223 11.81 18.13 2.75
CA THR A 223 12.05 19.56 3.02
C THR A 223 13.18 20.11 2.14
N GLY A 224 13.23 21.43 1.98
CA GLY A 224 14.32 22.10 1.27
C GLY A 224 14.37 21.79 -0.23
N SER A 225 15.54 21.39 -0.73
CA SER A 225 15.88 21.30 -2.16
C SER A 225 14.98 20.36 -2.96
N VAL A 226 14.42 19.32 -2.33
CA VAL A 226 13.50 18.37 -2.98
C VAL A 226 12.15 19.01 -3.36
N LEU A 227 11.72 20.03 -2.62
CA LEU A 227 10.48 20.77 -2.87
C LEU A 227 10.65 21.90 -3.91
N THR A 228 11.89 22.28 -4.23
CA THR A 228 12.19 23.36 -5.20
C THR A 228 12.75 22.84 -6.53
N ASN A 229 13.12 21.56 -6.60
CA ASN A 229 13.66 20.95 -7.81
C ASN A 229 12.52 20.66 -8.82
N LYS A 230 12.67 21.11 -10.07
CA LYS A 230 11.62 21.00 -11.11
C LYS A 230 11.19 19.56 -11.43
N GLU A 231 12.08 18.58 -11.30
CA GLU A 231 11.78 17.17 -11.58
C GLU A 231 11.06 16.50 -10.40
N THR A 232 11.43 16.83 -9.16
CA THR A 232 10.96 16.12 -7.97
C THR A 232 9.88 16.86 -7.18
N ALA A 233 9.77 18.18 -7.33
CA ALA A 233 8.94 19.03 -6.47
C ALA A 233 7.45 18.62 -6.45
N GLY A 234 6.88 18.29 -7.61
CA GLY A 234 5.47 17.88 -7.71
C GLY A 234 5.19 16.57 -6.99
N MET A 235 6.09 15.59 -7.08
CA MET A 235 5.97 14.32 -6.35
C MET A 235 6.27 14.51 -4.87
N ALA A 236 7.32 15.25 -4.53
CA ALA A 236 7.71 15.52 -3.15
C ALA A 236 6.62 16.24 -2.36
N ARG A 237 6.00 17.28 -2.94
CA ARG A 237 4.86 17.97 -2.31
C ARG A 237 3.64 17.07 -2.18
N PHE A 238 3.41 16.15 -3.12
CA PHE A 238 2.30 15.19 -3.01
C PHE A 238 2.51 14.24 -1.81
N TYR A 239 3.67 13.61 -1.69
CA TYR A 239 3.96 12.72 -0.55
C TYR A 239 4.01 13.48 0.77
N LYS A 240 4.46 14.74 0.76
CA LYS A 240 4.39 15.61 1.93
C LYS A 240 2.96 15.92 2.34
N LEU A 241 2.07 16.18 1.37
CA LEU A 241 0.65 16.40 1.62
C LEU A 241 -0.03 15.15 2.23
N ILE A 242 0.36 13.95 1.79
CA ILE A 242 -0.08 12.69 2.40
C ILE A 242 0.38 12.61 3.86
N ALA A 243 1.67 12.84 4.12
CA ALA A 243 2.23 12.77 5.47
C ALA A 243 1.55 13.80 6.40
N ALA A 244 1.44 15.05 5.96
CA ALA A 244 0.76 16.11 6.70
C ALA A 244 -0.71 15.75 6.98
N GLY A 245 -1.41 15.17 6.01
CA GLY A 245 -2.81 14.77 6.18
C GLY A 245 -2.99 13.68 7.25
N LYS A 246 -2.05 12.72 7.31
CA LYS A 246 -2.03 11.68 8.36
C LYS A 246 -1.63 12.22 9.73
N LEU A 247 -0.77 13.23 9.76
CA LEU A 247 -0.41 13.97 10.98
C LEU A 247 -1.49 14.99 11.41
N LYS A 248 -2.58 15.15 10.65
CA LYS A 248 -3.64 16.15 10.86
C LYS A 248 -3.13 17.60 10.81
N ASN A 249 -2.08 17.83 10.04
CA ASN A 249 -1.46 19.13 9.83
C ASN A 249 -1.81 19.74 8.47
N THR A 250 -2.77 19.17 7.73
CA THR A 250 -3.26 19.76 6.47
C THR A 250 -4.40 20.73 6.69
N THR A 251 -4.46 21.71 5.81
CA THR A 251 -5.53 22.69 5.64
C THR A 251 -6.10 22.60 4.23
N GLN A 252 -7.25 23.23 4.00
CA GLN A 252 -7.83 23.29 2.66
C GLN A 252 -6.90 24.00 1.66
N ALA A 253 -6.17 25.03 2.13
CA ALA A 253 -5.23 25.79 1.31
C ALA A 253 -4.09 24.91 0.77
N ASP A 254 -3.65 23.88 1.49
CA ASP A 254 -2.56 23.01 1.05
C ASP A 254 -2.95 22.19 -0.20
N TYR A 255 -4.20 21.75 -0.30
CA TYR A 255 -4.71 21.03 -1.48
C TYR A 255 -4.85 21.97 -2.69
N ILE A 256 -5.35 23.18 -2.47
CA ILE A 256 -5.51 24.20 -3.52
C ILE A 256 -4.14 24.61 -4.05
N ALA A 257 -3.20 24.95 -3.16
CA ALA A 257 -1.85 25.34 -3.52
C ALA A 257 -1.14 24.26 -4.35
N TYR A 258 -1.30 22.98 -4.01
CA TYR A 258 -0.75 21.89 -4.83
C TYR A 258 -1.28 21.92 -6.26
N ARG A 259 -2.59 22.10 -6.43
CA ARG A 259 -3.25 22.08 -7.75
C ARG A 259 -2.87 23.29 -8.60
N GLU A 260 -2.69 24.45 -7.96
CA GLU A 260 -2.22 25.67 -8.63
C GLU A 260 -0.74 25.59 -9.02
N ASP A 261 0.10 25.04 -8.15
CA ASP A 261 1.54 24.93 -8.39
C ASP A 261 1.88 23.80 -9.39
N PHE A 262 1.05 22.74 -9.48
CA PHE A 262 1.29 21.59 -10.36
C PHE A 262 0.03 21.16 -11.15
N PRO A 263 -0.55 22.02 -12.00
CA PRO A 263 -1.81 21.74 -12.70
C PRO A 263 -1.72 20.58 -13.71
N LYS A 264 -0.51 20.21 -14.14
CA LYS A 264 -0.24 19.09 -15.06
C LYS A 264 0.25 17.83 -14.35
N SER A 265 0.17 17.79 -13.02
CA SER A 265 0.61 16.63 -12.22
C SER A 265 -0.28 15.42 -12.49
N GLY A 266 0.31 14.23 -12.58
CA GLY A 266 -0.43 12.97 -12.61
C GLY A 266 -1.24 12.70 -11.34
N TYR A 267 -0.93 13.42 -10.24
CA TYR A 267 -1.56 13.25 -8.93
C TYR A 267 -2.78 14.17 -8.71
N ILE A 268 -3.22 14.94 -9.72
CA ILE A 268 -4.35 15.88 -9.56
C ILE A 268 -5.63 15.17 -9.10
N SER A 269 -5.90 13.98 -9.63
CA SER A 269 -7.09 13.21 -9.25
C SER A 269 -7.00 12.71 -7.80
N ASP A 270 -5.83 12.26 -7.35
CA ASP A 270 -5.59 11.89 -5.95
C ASP A 270 -5.74 13.09 -5.01
N VAL A 271 -5.22 14.24 -5.39
CA VAL A 271 -5.29 15.47 -4.58
C VAL A 271 -6.72 15.99 -4.48
N LEU A 272 -7.49 15.98 -5.58
CA LEU A 272 -8.92 16.30 -5.57
C LEU A 272 -9.71 15.33 -4.68
N TRP A 273 -9.39 14.04 -4.71
CA TRP A 273 -10.01 13.07 -3.82
C TRP A 273 -9.67 13.34 -2.35
N MET A 274 -8.38 13.55 -2.03
CA MET A 274 -7.94 13.89 -0.68
C MET A 274 -8.58 15.19 -0.17
N GLN A 275 -8.73 16.18 -1.04
CA GLN A 275 -9.42 17.42 -0.74
C GLN A 275 -10.90 17.15 -0.42
N ALA A 276 -11.64 16.42 -1.26
CA ALA A 276 -13.04 16.11 -1.01
C ALA A 276 -13.24 15.35 0.33
N VAL A 277 -12.35 14.41 0.65
CA VAL A 277 -12.36 13.68 1.94
C VAL A 277 -12.13 14.62 3.11
N TYR A 278 -11.14 15.52 3.01
CA TYR A 278 -10.88 16.53 4.02
C TYR A 278 -12.09 17.46 4.23
N GLU A 279 -12.66 17.96 3.13
CA GLU A 279 -13.79 18.91 3.15
C GLU A 279 -15.03 18.27 3.80
N GLN A 280 -15.34 17.02 3.47
CA GLN A 280 -16.42 16.27 4.11
C GLN A 280 -16.14 16.02 5.60
N LYS A 281 -14.94 15.54 5.93
CA LYS A 281 -14.57 15.17 7.30
C LYS A 281 -14.60 16.34 8.27
N TYR A 282 -14.09 17.49 7.84
CA TYR A 282 -13.99 18.68 8.68
C TYR A 282 -15.11 19.69 8.43
N LYS A 283 -16.06 19.40 7.54
CA LYS A 283 -17.17 20.30 7.14
C LYS A 283 -16.66 21.68 6.71
N LYS A 284 -15.55 21.70 5.97
CA LYS A 284 -14.89 22.92 5.48
C LYS A 284 -14.86 22.87 3.97
N GLY A 285 -15.46 23.85 3.28
CA GLY A 285 -15.54 23.86 1.82
C GLY A 285 -16.72 23.07 1.26
N ASP A 286 -16.75 22.92 -0.07
CA ASP A 286 -17.79 22.19 -0.80
C ASP A 286 -17.21 20.93 -1.44
N TYR A 287 -17.25 19.83 -0.67
CA TYR A 287 -16.79 18.54 -1.15
C TYR A 287 -17.53 18.06 -2.40
N ARG A 288 -18.80 18.48 -2.62
CA ARG A 288 -19.55 18.10 -3.81
C ARG A 288 -19.02 18.81 -5.04
N ALA A 289 -18.67 20.09 -4.93
CA ALA A 289 -18.01 20.83 -6.01
C ALA A 289 -16.66 20.19 -6.37
N THR A 290 -15.85 19.84 -5.36
CA THR A 290 -14.58 19.14 -5.57
C THR A 290 -14.77 17.77 -6.24
N LEU A 291 -15.80 17.01 -5.84
CA LEU A 291 -16.14 15.76 -6.52
C LEU A 291 -16.65 15.97 -7.95
N GLN A 292 -17.38 17.06 -8.24
CA GLN A 292 -17.79 17.38 -9.61
C GLN A 292 -16.60 17.68 -10.50
N GLU A 293 -15.59 18.37 -9.98
CA GLU A 293 -14.34 18.59 -10.70
C GLU A 293 -13.59 17.29 -10.93
N LEU A 294 -13.50 16.44 -9.91
CA LEU A 294 -12.90 15.12 -10.01
C LEU A 294 -13.63 14.22 -11.02
N ALA A 295 -14.95 14.29 -11.10
CA ALA A 295 -15.74 13.55 -12.07
C ALA A 295 -15.51 13.99 -13.53
N LYS A 296 -14.98 15.19 -13.76
CA LYS A 296 -14.62 15.74 -15.09
C LYS A 296 -13.18 15.40 -15.50
N GLN A 297 -12.35 14.90 -14.59
CA GLN A 297 -11.00 14.44 -14.92
C GLN A 297 -11.04 13.25 -15.89
N PRO A 298 -9.94 12.96 -16.62
CA PRO A 298 -9.84 11.79 -17.47
C PRO A 298 -10.28 10.52 -16.74
N GLU A 299 -10.87 9.58 -17.47
CA GLU A 299 -11.44 8.38 -16.88
C GLU A 299 -10.38 7.62 -16.07
N ASN A 300 -10.56 7.67 -14.75
CA ASN A 300 -9.74 7.01 -13.75
C ASN A 300 -10.59 6.65 -12.54
N GLU A 301 -10.01 5.88 -11.64
CA GLU A 301 -10.67 5.31 -10.48
C GLU A 301 -11.35 6.37 -9.59
N TRP A 302 -10.70 7.53 -9.43
CA TRP A 302 -11.22 8.64 -8.65
C TRP A 302 -12.37 9.38 -9.34
N SER A 303 -12.28 9.57 -10.66
CA SER A 303 -13.37 10.15 -11.46
C SER A 303 -14.63 9.27 -11.43
N TYR A 304 -14.47 7.94 -11.48
CA TYR A 304 -15.59 6.99 -11.38
C TYR A 304 -16.18 6.97 -9.97
N ALA A 305 -15.33 6.96 -8.93
CA ALA A 305 -15.77 7.04 -7.55
C ALA A 305 -16.55 8.34 -7.28
N ALA A 306 -16.07 9.47 -7.81
CA ALA A 306 -16.75 10.76 -7.73
C ALA A 306 -18.12 10.73 -8.40
N LYS A 307 -18.22 10.20 -9.64
CA LYS A 307 -19.51 10.01 -10.34
C LYS A 307 -20.48 9.11 -9.53
N ALA A 308 -19.97 8.05 -8.91
CA ALA A 308 -20.78 7.15 -8.09
C ALA A 308 -21.30 7.82 -6.81
N ILE A 309 -20.47 8.64 -6.15
CA ILE A 309 -20.87 9.38 -4.94
C ILE A 309 -21.87 10.49 -5.28
N LEU A 310 -21.61 11.25 -6.35
CA LEU A 310 -22.52 12.31 -6.81
C LEU A 310 -23.88 11.77 -7.24
N SER A 311 -23.94 10.53 -7.75
CA SER A 311 -25.20 9.86 -8.10
C SER A 311 -25.88 9.14 -6.92
N GLY A 312 -25.34 9.25 -5.70
CA GLY A 312 -25.88 8.61 -4.50
C GLY A 312 -25.72 7.09 -4.46
N LYS A 313 -24.97 6.50 -5.39
CA LYS A 313 -24.71 5.05 -5.46
C LYS A 313 -23.63 4.59 -4.48
N SER A 314 -22.86 5.54 -3.94
CA SER A 314 -21.81 5.32 -2.94
C SER A 314 -21.71 6.52 -2.02
N THR A 315 -21.04 6.34 -0.89
CA THR A 315 -20.73 7.42 0.05
C THR A 315 -19.22 7.60 0.12
N LEU A 316 -18.75 8.85 0.18
CA LEU A 316 -17.37 9.12 0.53
C LEU A 316 -17.16 8.63 1.98
N GLY A 317 -16.25 7.67 2.18
CA GLY A 317 -15.98 7.10 3.50
C GLY A 317 -15.50 8.15 4.50
N ASN A 318 -15.82 7.97 5.78
CA ASN A 318 -15.38 8.82 6.90
C ASN A 318 -13.89 8.64 7.24
#